data_AF-A0A535XPI9-F1
#
_entry.id   AF-A0A535XPI9-F1
#
_cell.length_a   1.000
_cell.length_b   1.000
_cell.length_c   1.000
_cell.angle_alpha   90.00
_cell.angle_beta   90.00
_cell.angle_gamma   90.00
#
_symmetry.space_group_name_H-M   'P 1'
#
loop_
_entity.id
_entity.type
_entity.pdbx_description
1 polymer ?
#
loop_
_entity_poly.entity_id
_entity_poly.type
_entity_poly.pdbx_seq_one_letter_code
_entity_poly.pdbx_strand_id
1 'polypeptide(L)'
;MRRLISIFRRPGPRGLPPLWLSAVILALALANIFYTTFTIIELIAYPTPVDWNLFVTAADRINHGVNPYGFAVAGEAYRWSPVAAWIFVPISWMGPMLWRLLHVAAALALPDRRLALLTLVSWPFWFDFATGNVMIGVLLLAVFALRGSRIAALGFLALTLLVPRPLMLPVATWLLWKRPELRWPALGLLVAHTVGVLAVGWGGEWLSRLAQTPTTQLGIPFDVGPSRLIGSLWVPIGLVLAALLTWRGRLGWASLAASPYWLPYYLMMPFLEIRRWYVRTN
;
A
#
# COMPACT_ATOMS: atom_id res chain seq x y z
N MET A 1 -34.56 20.57 -11.39
CA MET A 1 -33.19 20.27 -10.91
C MET A 1 -32.86 20.75 -9.49
N ARG A 2 -33.19 21.97 -9.06
CA ARG A 2 -32.88 22.46 -7.68
C ARG A 2 -33.51 21.65 -6.52
N ARG A 3 -34.65 20.98 -6.72
CA ARG A 3 -35.33 20.14 -5.70
C ARG A 3 -34.72 18.74 -5.48
N LEU A 4 -34.00 18.18 -6.46
CA LEU A 4 -33.35 16.87 -6.29
C LEU A 4 -32.09 16.98 -5.42
N ILE A 5 -31.36 18.10 -5.52
CA ILE A 5 -30.15 18.36 -4.75
C ILE A 5 -30.44 18.53 -3.25
N SER A 6 -31.62 19.01 -2.86
CA SER A 6 -31.98 19.19 -1.45
C SER A 6 -32.22 17.88 -0.70
N ILE A 7 -32.56 16.79 -1.41
CA ILE A 7 -32.76 15.47 -0.80
C ILE A 7 -31.41 14.87 -0.37
N PHE A 8 -30.33 15.17 -1.10
CA PHE A 8 -28.99 14.68 -0.78
C PHE A 8 -28.28 15.42 0.35
N ARG A 9 -28.75 16.63 0.71
CA ARG A 9 -28.06 17.51 1.69
C ARG A 9 -28.74 17.65 3.04
N ARG A 10 -30.00 17.24 3.19
CA ARG A 10 -30.69 17.37 4.49
C ARG A 10 -30.25 16.24 5.41
N PRO A 11 -29.73 16.53 6.62
CA PRO A 11 -29.55 15.51 7.65
C PRO A 11 -30.88 14.79 7.86
N GLY A 12 -30.85 13.48 8.07
CA GLY A 12 -32.03 12.71 8.43
C GLY A 12 -32.62 13.22 9.75
N PRO A 13 -33.90 12.90 10.04
CA PRO A 13 -34.49 13.22 11.33
C PRO A 13 -33.56 12.69 12.43
N ARG A 14 -33.16 13.58 13.37
CA ARG A 14 -32.23 13.32 14.50
C ARG A 14 -30.72 13.37 14.20
N GLY A 15 -30.29 14.02 13.12
CA GLY A 15 -28.85 14.19 12.84
C GLY A 15 -28.16 12.95 12.28
N LEU A 16 -28.95 11.95 11.88
CA LEU A 16 -28.47 10.78 11.17
C LEU A 16 -28.06 11.15 9.73
N PRO A 17 -27.09 10.45 9.15
CA PRO A 17 -26.77 10.61 7.74
C PRO A 17 -27.99 10.29 6.87
N PRO A 18 -28.09 10.88 5.66
CA PRO A 18 -29.12 10.53 4.69
C PRO A 18 -29.22 9.01 4.48
N LEU A 19 -30.42 8.47 4.27
CA LEU A 19 -30.65 7.01 4.14
C LEU A 19 -29.72 6.34 3.13
N TRP A 20 -29.46 6.97 1.99
CA TRP A 20 -28.55 6.45 0.97
C TRP A 20 -27.12 6.31 1.49
N LEU A 21 -26.64 7.26 2.29
CA LEU A 21 -25.30 7.23 2.87
C LEU A 21 -25.22 6.15 3.95
N SER A 22 -26.27 6.03 4.78
CA SER A 22 -26.38 4.94 5.76
C SER A 22 -26.37 3.57 5.09
N ALA A 23 -27.09 3.40 3.98
CA ALA A 23 -27.10 2.17 3.19
C ALA A 23 -25.71 1.85 2.61
N VAL A 24 -25.00 2.86 2.09
CA VAL A 24 -23.62 2.69 1.59
C VAL A 24 -22.67 2.28 2.72
N ILE A 25 -22.73 2.96 3.88
CA ILE A 25 -21.91 2.62 5.04
C ILE A 25 -22.19 1.19 5.51
N LEU A 26 -23.46 0.80 5.60
CA LEU A 26 -23.86 -0.54 5.99
C LEU A 26 -23.37 -1.60 5.00
N ALA A 27 -23.52 -1.35 3.69
CA ALA A 27 -23.04 -2.26 2.65
C ALA A 27 -21.52 -2.44 2.73
N LEU A 28 -20.76 -1.36 2.93
CA LEU A 28 -19.30 -1.44 3.11
C LEU A 28 -18.91 -2.18 4.39
N ALA A 29 -19.64 -1.97 5.48
CA ALA A 29 -19.40 -2.67 6.74
C ALA A 29 -19.67 -4.18 6.61
N LEU A 30 -20.78 -4.56 5.98
CA LEU A 30 -21.12 -5.96 5.72
C LEU A 30 -20.10 -6.63 4.80
N ALA A 31 -19.69 -5.96 3.71
CA ALA A 31 -18.64 -6.45 2.84
C ALA A 31 -17.32 -6.64 3.60
N ASN A 32 -16.93 -5.66 4.42
CA ASN A 32 -15.74 -5.75 5.26
C ASN A 32 -15.79 -6.96 6.21
N ILE A 33 -16.92 -7.17 6.90
CA ILE A 33 -17.12 -8.31 7.80
C ILE A 33 -17.01 -9.62 7.02
N PHE A 34 -17.74 -9.75 5.90
CA PHE A 34 -17.72 -10.95 5.08
C PHE A 34 -16.30 -11.32 4.62
N TYR A 35 -15.59 -10.37 4.00
CA TYR A 35 -14.25 -10.62 3.48
C TYR A 35 -13.20 -10.82 4.59
N THR A 36 -13.34 -10.14 5.74
CA THR A 36 -12.48 -10.38 6.90
C THR A 36 -12.66 -11.81 7.41
N THR A 37 -13.91 -12.24 7.64
CA THR A 37 -14.23 -13.59 8.09
C THR A 37 -13.72 -14.63 7.10
N PHE A 38 -13.96 -14.43 5.81
CA PHE A 38 -13.46 -15.31 4.76
C PHE A 38 -11.94 -15.41 4.77
N THR A 39 -11.22 -14.29 4.86
CA THR A 39 -9.75 -14.26 4.92
C THR A 39 -9.21 -14.97 6.16
N ILE A 40 -9.88 -14.83 7.32
CA ILE A 40 -9.49 -15.53 8.56
C ILE A 40 -9.70 -17.05 8.41
N ILE A 41 -10.80 -17.47 7.78
CA ILE A 41 -11.05 -18.90 7.50
C ILE A 41 -9.97 -19.44 6.55
N GLU A 42 -9.67 -18.73 5.45
CA GLU A 42 -8.60 -19.11 4.53
C GLU A 42 -7.24 -19.17 5.22
N LEU A 43 -6.93 -18.22 6.08
CA LEU A 43 -5.69 -18.19 6.87
C LEU A 43 -5.56 -19.42 7.78
N ILE A 44 -6.66 -19.90 8.35
CA ILE A 44 -6.68 -21.10 9.19
C ILE A 44 -6.52 -22.36 8.32
N ALA A 45 -7.18 -22.42 7.17
CA ALA A 45 -7.15 -23.58 6.28
C ALA A 45 -5.83 -23.70 5.49
N TYR A 46 -5.26 -22.57 5.09
CA TYR A 46 -4.07 -22.44 4.24
C TYR A 46 -3.10 -21.44 4.89
N PRO A 47 -2.33 -21.87 5.89
CA PRO A 47 -1.55 -20.96 6.72
C PRO A 47 -0.36 -20.32 6.01
N THR A 48 0.00 -20.80 4.81
CA THR A 48 1.19 -20.38 4.08
C THR A 48 0.99 -19.00 3.42
N PRO A 49 1.74 -17.96 3.83
CA PRO A 49 1.58 -16.61 3.28
C PRO A 49 2.22 -16.49 1.90
N VAL A 50 1.41 -16.25 0.86
CA VAL A 50 1.85 -16.22 -0.54
C VAL A 50 2.94 -15.16 -0.80
N ASP A 51 2.72 -13.91 -0.39
CA ASP A 51 3.69 -12.83 -0.61
C ASP A 51 4.98 -13.07 0.19
N TRP A 52 4.87 -13.54 1.44
CA TRP A 52 6.04 -13.93 2.25
C TRP A 52 6.92 -14.97 1.55
N ASN A 53 6.30 -16.01 0.99
CA ASN A 53 7.03 -17.05 0.25
C ASN A 53 7.77 -16.48 -0.95
N LEU A 54 7.18 -15.53 -1.67
CA LEU A 54 7.85 -14.83 -2.76
C LEU A 54 9.10 -14.09 -2.28
N PHE A 55 9.02 -13.42 -1.14
CA PHE A 55 10.15 -12.67 -0.58
C PHE A 55 11.26 -13.59 -0.09
N VAL A 56 10.91 -14.66 0.65
CA VAL A 56 11.86 -15.65 1.15
C VAL A 56 12.51 -16.41 0.00
N THR A 57 11.76 -16.78 -1.03
CA THR A 57 12.32 -17.44 -2.21
C THR A 57 13.28 -16.52 -2.95
N ALA A 58 12.93 -15.25 -3.15
CA ALA A 58 13.83 -14.28 -3.78
C ALA A 58 15.11 -14.06 -2.96
N ALA A 59 14.99 -14.00 -1.63
CA ALA A 59 16.10 -13.90 -0.70
C ALA A 59 17.01 -15.14 -0.72
N ASP A 60 16.43 -16.34 -0.74
CA ASP A 60 17.18 -17.58 -0.87
C ASP A 60 17.98 -17.63 -2.18
N ARG A 61 17.33 -17.31 -3.30
CA ARG A 61 18.00 -17.29 -4.61
C ARG A 61 19.16 -16.32 -4.65
N ILE A 62 18.95 -15.08 -4.20
CA ILE A 62 20.00 -14.05 -4.28
C ILE A 62 21.17 -14.40 -3.36
N ASN A 63 20.90 -15.01 -2.20
CA ASN A 63 21.92 -15.50 -1.27
C ASN A 63 22.78 -16.62 -1.90
N HIS A 64 22.22 -17.40 -2.82
CA HIS A 64 22.93 -18.43 -3.58
C HIS A 64 23.48 -17.93 -4.94
N GLY A 65 23.48 -16.60 -5.19
CA GLY A 65 23.99 -16.02 -6.43
C GLY A 65 23.10 -16.28 -7.65
N VAL A 66 21.85 -16.69 -7.45
CA VAL A 66 20.89 -17.01 -8.50
C VAL A 66 19.94 -15.81 -8.71
N ASN A 67 19.52 -15.61 -9.97
CA ASN A 67 18.55 -14.58 -10.34
C ASN A 67 17.27 -14.63 -9.47
N PRO A 68 16.97 -13.61 -8.63
CA PRO A 68 15.79 -13.60 -7.77
C PRO A 68 14.46 -13.53 -8.53
N TYR A 69 14.50 -13.23 -9.83
CA TYR A 69 13.33 -13.09 -10.70
C TYR A 69 13.04 -14.33 -11.55
N GLY A 70 13.78 -15.44 -11.37
CA GLY A 70 13.77 -16.57 -12.30
C GLY A 70 12.61 -17.57 -12.19
N PHE A 71 11.77 -17.51 -11.14
CA PHE A 71 10.58 -18.36 -11.01
C PHE A 71 9.35 -17.50 -11.26
N ALA A 72 8.73 -17.61 -12.43
CA ALA A 72 7.45 -16.97 -12.68
C ALA A 72 6.45 -18.02 -13.15
N VAL A 73 5.70 -18.58 -12.19
CA VAL A 73 4.32 -18.97 -12.48
C VAL A 73 3.56 -17.66 -12.74
N ALA A 74 2.69 -17.65 -13.75
CA ALA A 74 1.95 -16.44 -14.12
C ALA A 74 1.17 -15.89 -12.90
N GLY A 75 1.52 -14.67 -12.45
CA GLY A 75 0.88 -14.00 -11.32
C GLY A 75 1.68 -13.96 -10.01
N GLU A 76 2.73 -14.77 -9.87
CA GLU A 76 3.49 -14.96 -8.62
C GLU A 76 4.98 -14.61 -8.78
N ALA A 77 5.28 -13.51 -9.48
CA ALA A 77 6.67 -13.09 -9.70
C ALA A 77 7.12 -12.05 -8.67
N TYR A 78 8.28 -12.30 -8.06
CA TYR A 78 9.00 -11.27 -7.31
C TYR A 78 9.26 -10.05 -8.20
N ARG A 79 8.97 -8.85 -7.70
CA ARG A 79 9.02 -7.59 -8.47
C ARG A 79 9.64 -6.42 -7.72
N TRP A 80 10.13 -6.68 -6.52
CA TRP A 80 10.80 -5.66 -5.72
C TRP A 80 12.23 -5.48 -6.18
N SER A 81 12.86 -4.41 -5.71
CA SER A 81 14.27 -4.13 -5.99
C SER A 81 15.15 -5.32 -5.60
N PRO A 82 16.21 -5.63 -6.35
CA PRO A 82 17.12 -6.70 -5.98
C PRO A 82 17.84 -6.41 -4.65
N VAL A 83 17.95 -5.13 -4.25
CA VAL A 83 18.43 -4.74 -2.91
C VAL A 83 17.44 -5.18 -1.82
N ALA A 84 16.13 -5.16 -2.10
CA ALA A 84 15.12 -5.63 -1.16
C ALA A 84 15.24 -7.15 -0.93
N ALA A 85 15.66 -7.93 -1.92
CA ALA A 85 15.90 -9.37 -1.77
C ALA A 85 17.03 -9.63 -0.77
N TRP A 86 18.13 -8.86 -0.87
CA TRP A 86 19.22 -8.91 0.12
C TRP A 86 18.76 -8.52 1.53
N ILE A 87 17.94 -7.48 1.66
CA ILE A 87 17.36 -7.11 2.96
C ILE A 87 16.50 -8.23 3.53
N PHE A 88 15.82 -9.01 2.68
CA PHE A 88 14.99 -10.13 3.11
C PHE A 88 15.79 -11.37 3.51
N VAL A 89 17.08 -11.48 3.20
CA VAL A 89 17.93 -12.60 3.64
C VAL A 89 17.89 -12.74 5.17
N PRO A 90 18.27 -11.72 5.97
CA PRO A 90 18.17 -11.83 7.43
C PRO A 90 16.72 -11.86 7.93
N ILE A 91 15.76 -11.23 7.23
CA ILE A 91 14.34 -11.22 7.65
C ILE A 91 13.73 -12.62 7.53
N SER A 92 14.12 -13.40 6.53
CA SER A 92 13.57 -14.74 6.27
C SER A 92 13.71 -15.68 7.47
N TRP A 93 14.72 -15.48 8.33
CA TRP A 93 14.98 -16.27 9.53
C TRP A 93 13.91 -16.11 10.62
N MET A 94 13.12 -15.04 10.56
CA MET A 94 12.07 -14.74 11.54
C MET A 94 10.88 -15.68 11.42
N GLY A 95 10.69 -16.28 10.24
CA GLY A 95 9.52 -17.08 9.91
C GLY A 95 8.21 -16.27 9.81
N PRO A 96 7.17 -16.87 9.24
CA PRO A 96 5.91 -16.17 8.93
C PRO A 96 5.14 -15.74 10.19
N MET A 97 5.30 -16.44 11.32
CA MET A 97 4.61 -16.08 12.57
C MET A 97 5.13 -14.77 13.16
N LEU A 98 6.45 -14.61 13.26
CA LEU A 98 7.02 -13.36 13.78
C LEU A 98 6.74 -12.19 12.83
N TRP A 99 6.77 -12.44 11.51
CA TRP A 99 6.35 -11.45 10.51
C TRP A 99 4.90 -10.98 10.72
N ARG A 100 3.99 -11.91 10.99
CA ARG A 100 2.59 -11.62 11.34
C ARG A 100 2.44 -10.84 12.66
N LEU A 101 3.21 -11.19 13.69
CA LEU A 101 3.23 -10.43 14.94
C LEU A 101 3.68 -8.98 14.70
N LEU A 102 4.65 -8.75 13.80
CA LEU A 102 5.04 -7.40 13.40
C LEU A 102 3.92 -6.63 12.70
N HIS A 103 3.03 -7.28 11.96
CA HIS A 103 1.86 -6.60 11.38
C HIS A 103 0.91 -6.08 12.46
N VAL A 104 0.62 -6.92 13.46
CA VAL A 104 -0.21 -6.53 14.61
C VAL A 104 0.46 -5.42 15.41
N ALA A 105 1.76 -5.56 15.68
CA ALA A 105 2.54 -4.53 16.36
C ALA A 105 2.53 -3.20 15.58
N ALA A 106 2.67 -3.24 14.25
CA ALA A 106 2.59 -2.07 13.40
C ALA A 106 1.21 -1.40 13.46
N ALA A 107 0.12 -2.16 13.43
CA ALA A 107 -1.23 -1.63 13.57
C ALA A 107 -1.46 -1.00 14.96
N LEU A 108 -0.99 -1.64 16.03
CA LEU A 108 -1.09 -1.13 17.40
C LEU A 108 -0.20 0.10 17.64
N ALA A 109 0.90 0.24 16.89
CA ALA A 109 1.78 1.40 16.95
C ALA A 109 1.20 2.64 16.24
N LEU A 110 0.07 2.52 15.53
CA LEU A 110 -0.61 3.67 14.94
C LEU A 110 -1.00 4.66 16.06
N PRO A 111 -0.77 5.97 15.86
CA PRO A 111 -0.81 6.94 16.94
C PRO A 111 -2.20 7.31 17.46
N ASP A 112 -3.26 6.95 16.73
CA ASP A 112 -4.64 7.12 17.17
C ASP A 112 -5.25 5.74 17.39
N ARG A 113 -5.73 5.47 18.61
CA ARG A 113 -6.39 4.21 18.96
C ARG A 113 -7.58 3.89 18.07
N ARG A 114 -8.31 4.91 17.59
CA ARG A 114 -9.43 4.72 16.66
C ARG A 114 -8.94 4.26 15.29
N LEU A 115 -7.82 4.81 14.82
CA LEU A 115 -7.18 4.37 13.58
C LEU A 115 -6.63 2.95 13.74
N ALA A 116 -5.96 2.65 14.85
CA ALA A 116 -5.47 1.31 15.15
C ALA A 116 -6.61 0.29 15.16
N LEU A 117 -7.70 0.57 15.89
CA LEU A 117 -8.88 -0.29 15.93
C LEU A 117 -9.51 -0.45 14.55
N LEU A 118 -9.74 0.66 13.83
CA LEU A 118 -10.29 0.61 12.47
C LEU A 118 -9.43 -0.26 11.56
N THR A 119 -8.11 -0.13 11.65
CA THR A 119 -7.17 -0.93 10.87
C THR A 119 -7.31 -2.41 11.22
N LEU A 120 -7.27 -2.76 12.51
CA LEU A 120 -7.37 -4.14 12.99
C LEU A 120 -8.70 -4.83 12.64
N VAL A 121 -9.81 -4.10 12.55
CA VAL A 121 -11.11 -4.66 12.16
C VAL A 121 -11.37 -4.60 10.65
N SER A 122 -10.43 -4.04 9.87
CA SER A 122 -10.59 -3.88 8.43
C SER A 122 -10.09 -5.11 7.67
N TRP A 123 -10.84 -5.54 6.65
CA TRP A 123 -10.42 -6.59 5.73
C TRP A 123 -9.04 -6.33 5.10
N PRO A 124 -8.69 -5.11 4.65
CA PRO A 124 -7.36 -4.80 4.13
C PRO A 124 -6.21 -5.22 5.05
N PHE A 125 -6.37 -5.10 6.37
CA PHE A 125 -5.39 -5.57 7.36
C PHE A 125 -5.26 -7.07 7.38
N TRP A 126 -6.37 -7.80 7.47
CA TRP A 126 -6.33 -9.25 7.50
C TRP A 126 -5.82 -9.84 6.19
N PHE A 127 -6.07 -9.18 5.06
CA PHE A 127 -5.51 -9.59 3.77
C PHE A 127 -3.99 -9.38 3.70
N ASP A 128 -3.48 -8.22 4.16
CA ASP A 128 -2.04 -7.94 4.30
C ASP A 128 -1.36 -8.96 5.24
N PHE A 129 -1.98 -9.23 6.39
CA PHE A 129 -1.54 -10.20 7.39
C PHE A 129 -1.52 -11.64 6.87
N ALA A 130 -2.55 -12.05 6.13
CA ALA A 130 -2.68 -13.40 5.61
C ALA A 130 -1.66 -13.68 4.50
N THR A 131 -1.49 -12.72 3.59
CA THR A 131 -0.51 -12.79 2.49
C THR A 131 0.93 -12.59 2.96
N GLY A 132 1.13 -11.88 4.07
CA GLY A 132 2.45 -11.51 4.57
C GLY A 132 3.09 -10.36 3.78
N ASN A 133 2.28 -9.42 3.28
CA ASN A 133 2.76 -8.26 2.54
C ASN A 133 3.35 -7.18 3.49
N VAL A 134 3.43 -5.91 3.10
CA VAL A 134 4.09 -4.83 3.86
C VAL A 134 3.21 -3.59 4.02
N MET A 135 1.93 -3.65 3.63
CA MET A 135 1.10 -2.46 3.51
C MET A 135 0.78 -1.82 4.86
N ILE A 136 0.64 -2.59 5.94
CA ILE A 136 0.48 -2.01 7.28
C ILE A 136 1.73 -1.21 7.70
N GLY A 137 2.91 -1.70 7.35
CA GLY A 137 4.18 -0.99 7.55
C GLY A 137 4.25 0.29 6.72
N VAL A 138 3.82 0.24 5.45
CA VAL A 138 3.68 1.42 4.57
C VAL A 138 2.76 2.46 5.20
N LEU A 139 1.58 2.05 5.68
CA LEU A 139 0.61 2.94 6.34
C LEU A 139 1.22 3.57 7.60
N LEU A 140 1.84 2.76 8.46
CA LEU A 140 2.47 3.22 9.71
C LEU A 140 3.53 4.28 9.43
N LEU A 141 4.47 4.00 8.52
CA LEU A 141 5.52 4.93 8.14
C LEU A 141 4.94 6.21 7.54
N ALA A 142 3.93 6.11 6.67
CA ALA A 142 3.25 7.27 6.11
C ALA A 142 2.63 8.15 7.20
N VAL A 143 1.88 7.55 8.15
CA VAL A 143 1.23 8.30 9.24
C VAL A 143 2.27 9.03 10.09
N PHE A 144 3.35 8.36 10.51
CA PHE A 144 4.38 9.02 11.31
C PHE A 144 5.19 10.06 10.51
N ALA A 145 5.44 9.81 9.23
CA ALA A 145 6.11 10.77 8.34
C ALA A 145 5.30 12.06 8.19
N LEU A 146 3.97 11.93 8.01
CA LEU A 146 3.05 13.06 7.88
C LEU A 146 2.88 13.84 9.19
N ARG A 147 3.04 13.16 10.34
CA ARG A 147 3.11 13.79 11.67
C ARG A 147 4.45 14.48 11.96
N GLY A 148 5.41 14.44 11.03
CA GLY A 148 6.68 15.17 11.11
C GLY A 148 7.90 14.32 11.48
N SER A 149 7.75 13.02 11.76
CA SER A 149 8.91 12.16 12.06
C SER A 149 9.85 12.08 10.85
N ARG A 150 11.10 12.50 11.03
CA ARG A 150 12.13 12.44 9.99
C ARG A 150 12.52 11.00 9.68
N ILE A 151 12.69 10.17 10.71
CA ILE A 151 13.06 8.76 10.57
C ILE A 151 11.98 8.00 9.80
N ALA A 152 10.70 8.19 10.16
CA ALA A 152 9.61 7.53 9.45
C ALA A 152 9.50 8.00 7.99
N ALA A 153 9.76 9.28 7.71
CA ALA A 153 9.77 9.79 6.35
C ALA A 153 10.91 9.19 5.51
N LEU A 154 12.12 9.07 6.05
CA LEU A 154 13.24 8.42 5.37
C LEU A 154 12.96 6.92 5.18
N GLY A 155 12.39 6.24 6.19
CA GLY A 155 11.97 4.85 6.07
C GLY A 155 10.91 4.66 4.98
N PHE A 156 9.92 5.55 4.89
CA PHE A 156 8.90 5.52 3.84
C PHE A 156 9.50 5.72 2.44
N LEU A 157 10.43 6.68 2.29
CA LEU A 157 11.11 6.95 1.03
C LEU A 157 12.02 5.79 0.62
N ALA A 158 12.78 5.21 1.56
CA ALA A 158 13.57 4.01 1.32
C ALA A 158 12.69 2.83 0.89
N LEU A 159 11.57 2.62 1.57
CA LEU A 159 10.60 1.57 1.21
C LEU A 159 9.99 1.81 -0.18
N THR A 160 9.79 3.07 -0.59
CA THR A 160 9.30 3.41 -1.94
C THR A 160 10.31 3.01 -3.03
N LEU A 161 11.62 3.07 -2.73
CA LEU A 161 12.67 2.61 -3.65
C LEU A 161 12.77 1.09 -3.69
N LEU A 162 12.74 0.46 -2.51
CA LEU A 162 12.88 -0.99 -2.35
C LEU A 162 11.67 -1.76 -2.89
N VAL A 163 10.47 -1.23 -2.62
CA VAL A 163 9.17 -1.82 -2.93
C VAL A 163 8.37 -0.81 -3.75
N PRO A 164 8.76 -0.55 -5.01
CA PRO A 164 8.12 0.48 -5.81
C PRO A 164 6.66 0.12 -6.08
N ARG A 165 5.76 0.92 -5.51
CA ARG A 165 4.32 0.83 -5.75
C ARG A 165 3.80 2.19 -6.17
N PRO A 166 3.00 2.30 -7.25
CA PRO A 166 2.47 3.58 -7.72
C PRO A 166 1.71 4.35 -6.62
N LEU A 167 1.00 3.62 -5.75
CA LEU A 167 0.25 4.21 -4.64
C LEU A 167 1.11 4.92 -3.58
N MET A 168 2.42 4.64 -3.49
CA MET A 168 3.30 5.30 -2.51
C MET A 168 3.80 6.66 -3.03
N LEU A 169 3.78 6.86 -4.36
CA LEU A 169 4.33 8.05 -5.01
C LEU A 169 3.66 9.35 -4.58
N PRO A 170 2.32 9.43 -4.41
CA PRO A 170 1.66 10.64 -3.89
C PRO A 170 2.21 11.09 -2.53
N VAL A 171 2.34 10.17 -1.57
CA VAL A 171 2.86 10.48 -0.24
C VAL A 171 4.33 10.88 -0.32
N ALA A 172 5.15 10.12 -1.05
CA ALA A 172 6.57 10.42 -1.25
C ALA A 172 6.78 11.81 -1.87
N THR A 173 6.04 12.11 -2.94
CA THR A 173 6.09 13.40 -3.65
C THR A 173 5.67 14.54 -2.72
N TRP A 174 4.59 14.35 -1.97
CA TRP A 174 4.12 15.36 -1.02
C TRP A 174 5.14 15.62 0.09
N LEU A 175 5.78 14.56 0.64
CA LEU A 175 6.84 14.70 1.64
C LEU A 175 8.01 15.50 1.07
N LEU A 176 8.52 15.19 -0.12
CA LEU A 176 9.64 15.92 -0.73
C LEU A 176 9.28 17.37 -1.11
N TRP A 177 8.01 17.61 -1.45
CA TRP A 177 7.51 18.95 -1.75
C TRP A 177 7.40 19.80 -0.49
N LYS A 178 6.75 19.29 0.56
CA LYS A 178 6.41 20.04 1.79
C LYS A 178 7.49 20.00 2.86
N ARG A 179 8.48 19.11 2.74
CA ARG A 179 9.59 18.97 3.69
C ARG A 179 10.94 19.03 2.96
N PRO A 180 11.43 20.25 2.63
CA PRO A 180 12.67 20.44 1.89
C PRO A 180 13.89 19.78 2.55
N GLU A 181 13.89 19.64 3.88
CA GLU A 181 14.96 19.00 4.64
C GLU A 181 15.14 17.51 4.31
N LEU A 182 14.14 16.88 3.68
CA LEU A 182 14.19 15.48 3.24
C LEU A 182 14.84 15.31 1.86
N ARG A 183 14.99 16.36 1.04
CA ARG A 183 15.42 16.25 -0.36
C ARG A 183 16.83 15.69 -0.50
N TRP A 184 17.79 16.22 0.28
CA TRP A 184 19.17 15.73 0.25
C TRP A 184 19.32 14.31 0.81
N PRO A 185 18.74 13.97 1.99
CA PRO A 185 18.69 12.57 2.43
C PRO A 185 18.03 11.63 1.42
N ALA A 186 16.94 12.05 0.76
CA ALA A 186 16.26 11.25 -0.25
C ALA A 186 17.12 11.03 -1.50
N LEU A 187 17.87 12.04 -1.94
CA LEU A 187 18.87 11.89 -3.01
C LEU A 187 19.95 10.90 -2.59
N GLY A 188 20.45 10.99 -1.35
CA GLY A 188 21.40 10.02 -0.79
C GLY A 188 20.85 8.58 -0.80
N LEU A 189 19.60 8.39 -0.38
CA LEU A 189 18.92 7.09 -0.44
C LEU A 189 18.79 6.58 -1.88
N LEU A 190 18.43 7.45 -2.83
CA LEU A 190 18.32 7.09 -4.25
C LEU A 190 19.68 6.66 -4.81
N VAL A 191 20.73 7.43 -4.56
CA VAL A 191 22.10 7.11 -5.02
C VAL A 191 22.56 5.78 -4.40
N ALA A 192 22.42 5.62 -3.08
CA ALA A 192 22.80 4.38 -2.39
C ALA A 192 22.03 3.16 -2.94
N HIS A 193 20.72 3.32 -3.16
CA HIS A 193 19.89 2.27 -3.74
C HIS A 193 20.33 1.95 -5.17
N THR A 194 20.55 2.95 -6.03
CA THR A 194 21.01 2.75 -7.41
C THR A 194 22.37 2.05 -7.46
N VAL A 195 23.33 2.47 -6.63
CA VAL A 195 24.63 1.79 -6.51
C VAL A 195 24.43 0.34 -6.06
N GLY A 196 23.56 0.09 -5.08
CA GLY A 196 23.22 -1.26 -4.63
C GLY A 196 22.63 -2.12 -5.76
N VAL A 197 21.69 -1.60 -6.54
CA VAL A 197 21.10 -2.30 -7.70
C VAL A 197 22.16 -2.63 -8.75
N LEU A 198 23.03 -1.68 -9.07
CA LEU A 198 24.12 -1.87 -10.03
C LEU A 198 25.14 -2.91 -9.54
N ALA A 199 25.50 -2.86 -8.26
CA ALA A 199 26.44 -3.81 -7.65
C ALA A 199 25.89 -5.24 -7.61
N VAL A 200 24.58 -5.40 -7.43
CA VAL A 200 23.91 -6.71 -7.43
C VAL A 200 23.79 -7.31 -8.84
N GLY A 201 23.76 -6.49 -9.89
CA GLY A 201 23.80 -6.95 -11.28
C GLY A 201 22.47 -7.37 -11.90
N TRP A 202 21.38 -7.47 -11.13
CA TRP A 202 20.05 -7.89 -11.60
C TRP A 202 19.10 -6.74 -11.98
N GLY A 203 19.66 -5.57 -12.32
CA GLY A 203 18.87 -4.36 -12.61
C GLY A 203 18.03 -4.46 -13.88
N GLY A 204 18.53 -5.14 -14.92
CA GLY A 204 17.80 -5.30 -16.18
C GLY A 204 16.56 -6.18 -16.04
N GLU A 205 16.70 -7.30 -15.33
CA GLU A 205 15.61 -8.21 -15.01
C GLU A 205 14.57 -7.54 -14.12
N TRP A 206 15.02 -6.77 -13.13
CA TRP A 206 14.12 -6.00 -12.29
C TRP A 206 13.28 -5.00 -13.11
N LEU A 207 13.90 -4.23 -14.00
CA LEU A 207 13.18 -3.29 -14.87
C LEU A 207 12.21 -4.02 -15.81
N SER A 208 12.60 -5.17 -16.36
CA SER A 208 11.72 -6.03 -17.17
C SER A 208 10.50 -6.51 -16.37
N ARG A 209 10.69 -6.93 -15.12
CA ARG A 209 9.59 -7.33 -14.21
C ARG A 209 8.67 -6.16 -13.85
N LEU A 210 9.22 -4.98 -13.62
CA LEU A 210 8.41 -3.77 -13.41
C LEU A 210 7.56 -3.44 -14.64
N ALA A 211 8.12 -3.53 -15.84
CA ALA A 211 7.41 -3.28 -17.10
C ALA A 211 6.28 -4.31 -17.37
N GLN A 212 6.41 -5.54 -16.87
CA GLN A 212 5.38 -6.60 -16.97
C GLN A 212 4.28 -6.49 -15.90
N THR A 213 4.48 -5.68 -14.86
CA THR A 213 3.52 -5.58 -13.74
C THR A 213 2.13 -5.11 -14.19
N PRO A 214 1.97 -4.12 -15.09
CA PRO A 214 0.66 -3.71 -15.58
C PRO A 214 -0.08 -4.85 -16.30
N THR A 215 0.60 -5.59 -17.18
CA THR A 215 -0.05 -6.65 -17.98
C THR A 215 -0.40 -7.89 -17.18
N THR A 216 0.28 -8.14 -16.07
CA THR A 216 0.07 -9.32 -15.21
C THR A 216 -0.85 -9.06 -14.01
N GLN A 217 -1.15 -7.80 -13.69
CA GLN A 217 -1.94 -7.44 -12.51
C GLN A 217 -3.26 -6.72 -12.84
N LEU A 218 -3.39 -6.15 -14.04
CA LEU A 218 -4.67 -5.58 -14.48
C LEU A 218 -5.69 -6.70 -14.70
N GLY A 219 -6.86 -6.57 -14.06
CA GLY A 219 -7.96 -7.50 -14.25
C GLY A 219 -7.85 -8.83 -13.49
N ILE A 220 -6.85 -8.99 -12.61
CA ILE A 220 -6.75 -10.20 -11.76
C ILE A 220 -8.00 -10.34 -10.86
N PRO A 221 -8.32 -11.55 -10.35
CA PRO A 221 -9.50 -11.80 -9.51
C PRO A 221 -9.65 -10.89 -8.28
N PHE A 222 -8.54 -10.34 -7.79
CA PHE A 222 -8.50 -9.47 -6.62
C PHE A 222 -8.39 -7.97 -6.94
N ASP A 223 -8.38 -7.56 -8.21
CA ASP A 223 -8.39 -6.15 -8.60
C ASP A 223 -9.77 -5.53 -8.32
N VAL A 224 -9.94 -4.73 -7.28
CA VAL A 224 -11.20 -4.04 -6.97
C VAL A 224 -11.25 -2.61 -7.52
N GLY A 225 -10.30 -2.25 -8.39
CA GLY A 225 -10.11 -0.89 -8.87
C GLY A 225 -10.93 -0.54 -10.12
N PRO A 226 -10.95 0.75 -10.50
CA PRO A 226 -11.67 1.20 -11.71
C PRO A 226 -11.14 0.57 -13.00
N SER A 227 -9.89 0.12 -13.01
CA SER A 227 -9.28 -0.66 -14.10
C SER A 227 -10.09 -1.89 -14.51
N ARG A 228 -10.87 -2.49 -13.60
CA ARG A 228 -11.78 -3.58 -13.97
C ARG A 228 -12.90 -3.17 -14.91
N LEU A 229 -13.33 -1.91 -14.86
CA LEU A 229 -14.46 -1.42 -15.64
C LEU A 229 -14.00 -0.75 -16.93
N ILE A 230 -12.92 0.02 -16.88
CA ILE A 230 -12.44 0.84 -18.00
C ILE A 230 -11.04 0.46 -18.50
N GLY A 231 -10.47 -0.62 -17.98
CA GLY A 231 -9.18 -1.15 -18.43
C GLY A 231 -8.03 -0.16 -18.23
N SER A 232 -7.11 -0.14 -19.19
CA SER A 232 -5.91 0.72 -19.19
C SER A 232 -6.21 2.21 -19.29
N LEU A 233 -7.44 2.61 -19.67
CA LEU A 233 -7.86 4.01 -19.65
C LEU A 233 -7.81 4.61 -18.24
N TRP A 234 -7.88 3.78 -17.19
CA TRP A 234 -7.69 4.24 -15.82
C TRP A 234 -6.30 4.82 -15.58
N VAL A 235 -5.25 4.38 -16.28
CA VAL A 235 -3.88 4.86 -16.03
C VAL A 235 -3.75 6.39 -16.22
N PRO A 236 -4.06 6.97 -17.38
CA PRO A 236 -3.98 8.42 -17.55
C PRO A 236 -4.97 9.19 -16.66
N ILE A 237 -6.19 8.68 -16.47
CA ILE A 237 -7.22 9.32 -15.62
C ILE A 237 -6.75 9.35 -14.16
N GLY A 238 -6.31 8.20 -13.66
CA GLY A 238 -5.81 8.00 -12.31
C GLY A 238 -4.59 8.87 -12.00
N LEU A 239 -3.65 9.00 -12.94
CA LEU A 239 -2.49 9.89 -12.80
C LEU A 239 -2.90 11.36 -12.65
N VAL A 240 -3.82 11.86 -13.47
CA VAL A 240 -4.33 13.24 -13.35
C VAL A 240 -5.04 13.44 -12.01
N LEU A 241 -5.92 12.50 -11.63
CA LEU A 241 -6.60 12.55 -10.34
C LEU A 241 -5.61 12.50 -9.16
N ALA A 242 -4.59 11.64 -9.23
CA ALA A 242 -3.57 11.53 -8.22
C ALA A 242 -2.79 12.83 -8.06
N ALA A 243 -2.40 13.48 -9.15
CA ALA A 243 -1.73 14.79 -9.11
C ALA A 243 -2.61 15.86 -8.44
N LEU A 244 -3.88 15.96 -8.86
CA LEU A 244 -4.83 16.93 -8.30
C LEU A 244 -5.11 16.68 -6.80
N LEU A 245 -5.27 15.42 -6.41
CA LEU A 245 -5.51 15.03 -5.02
C LEU A 245 -4.25 15.23 -4.15
N THR A 246 -3.07 14.90 -4.67
CA THR A 246 -1.78 15.15 -4.00
C THR A 246 -1.58 16.63 -3.74
N TRP A 247 -1.84 17.46 -4.76
CA TRP A 247 -1.76 18.92 -4.65
C TRP A 247 -2.70 19.46 -3.56
N ARG A 248 -3.90 18.89 -3.43
CA ARG A 248 -4.89 19.24 -2.40
C ARG A 248 -4.63 18.60 -1.02
N GLY A 249 -3.55 17.84 -0.85
CA GLY A 249 -3.26 17.13 0.40
C GLY A 249 -4.29 16.03 0.72
N ARG A 250 -4.86 15.39 -0.30
CA ARG A 250 -5.75 14.22 -0.19
C ARG A 250 -4.99 12.95 -0.51
N LEU A 251 -3.96 12.67 0.29
CA LEU A 251 -2.95 11.67 -0.02
C LEU A 251 -3.48 10.23 -0.02
N GLY A 252 -4.46 9.89 0.82
CA GLY A 252 -5.03 8.55 0.82
C GLY A 252 -5.75 8.25 -0.48
N TRP A 253 -6.57 9.20 -0.94
CA TRP A 253 -7.26 9.10 -2.23
C TRP A 253 -6.31 9.22 -3.42
N ALA A 254 -5.31 10.10 -3.32
CA ALA A 254 -4.29 10.23 -4.37
C ALA A 254 -3.51 8.92 -4.56
N SER A 255 -3.19 8.23 -3.45
CA SER A 255 -2.51 6.93 -3.46
C SER A 255 -3.33 5.87 -4.20
N LEU A 256 -4.63 5.78 -3.94
CA LEU A 256 -5.50 4.89 -4.70
C LEU A 256 -5.60 5.29 -6.17
N ALA A 257 -5.77 6.58 -6.47
CA ALA A 257 -5.85 7.07 -7.84
C ALA A 257 -4.58 6.79 -8.66
N ALA A 258 -3.41 6.87 -8.03
CA ALA A 258 -2.12 6.57 -8.68
C ALA A 258 -1.94 5.09 -9.00
N SER A 259 -2.68 4.20 -8.32
CA SER A 259 -2.56 2.76 -8.53
C SER A 259 -3.35 2.32 -9.77
N PRO A 260 -2.71 1.65 -10.73
CA PRO A 260 -3.38 1.18 -11.95
C PRO A 260 -4.31 -0.02 -11.69
N TYR A 261 -4.18 -0.70 -10.56
CA TYR A 261 -5.05 -1.78 -10.06
C TYR A 261 -5.19 -1.64 -8.54
N TRP A 262 -6.30 -2.08 -7.96
CA TRP A 262 -6.50 -1.99 -6.49
C TRP A 262 -6.52 -3.38 -5.86
N LEU A 263 -5.49 -3.71 -5.11
CA LEU A 263 -5.49 -4.90 -4.25
C LEU A 263 -6.18 -4.59 -2.92
N PRO A 264 -6.77 -5.59 -2.24
CA PRO A 264 -7.51 -5.37 -0.99
C PRO A 264 -6.73 -4.57 0.05
N TYR A 265 -5.45 -4.91 0.27
CA TYR A 265 -4.59 -4.23 1.23
C TYR A 265 -4.30 -2.75 0.87
N TYR A 266 -4.50 -2.31 -0.38
CA TYR A 266 -4.34 -0.89 -0.76
C TYR A 266 -5.44 0.00 -0.19
N LEU A 267 -6.59 -0.57 0.16
CA LEU A 267 -7.71 0.15 0.76
C LEU A 267 -7.42 0.62 2.19
N MET A 268 -6.24 0.32 2.73
CA MET A 268 -5.69 0.99 3.91
C MET A 268 -5.31 2.45 3.66
N MET A 269 -4.88 2.82 2.45
CA MET A 269 -4.36 4.18 2.18
C MET A 269 -5.39 5.29 2.42
N PRO A 270 -6.70 5.13 2.12
CA PRO A 270 -7.74 6.07 2.55
C PRO A 270 -7.78 6.37 4.05
N PHE A 271 -7.21 5.53 4.92
CA PHE A 271 -7.14 5.82 6.35
C PHE A 271 -6.29 7.05 6.67
N LEU A 272 -5.42 7.47 5.75
CA LEU A 272 -4.72 8.76 5.81
C LEU A 272 -5.69 9.96 5.80
N GLU A 273 -6.95 9.79 5.40
CA GLU A 273 -7.96 10.86 5.35
C GLU A 273 -8.76 11.01 6.65
N ILE A 274 -8.69 10.03 7.57
CA ILE A 274 -9.49 10.01 8.81
C ILE A 274 -9.17 11.21 9.70
N ARG A 275 -7.93 11.68 9.66
CA ARG A 275 -7.53 12.96 10.24
C ARG A 275 -6.62 13.69 9.28
N ARG A 276 -6.55 15.01 9.43
CA ARG A 276 -5.41 15.77 8.89
C ARG A 276 -4.19 15.45 9.76
N TRP A 277 -3.41 14.47 9.35
CA TRP A 277 -2.15 14.10 10.01
C TRP A 277 -1.06 15.16 9.83
N TYR A 278 -1.26 16.10 8.91
CA TYR A 278 -0.32 17.14 8.54
C TYR A 278 0.01 18.06 9.72
N VAL A 279 1.31 18.20 9.99
CA VAL A 279 1.81 19.39 10.68
C VAL A 279 1.36 20.61 9.86
N ARG A 280 0.66 21.56 10.50
CA ARG A 280 0.37 22.84 9.86
C ARG A 280 1.71 23.48 9.55
N THR A 281 2.11 23.43 8.28
CA THR A 281 3.18 24.27 7.78
C THR A 281 2.56 25.67 7.71
N ASN A 282 3.05 26.56 8.58
CA ASN A 282 2.67 27.97 8.56
C ASN A 282 3.03 28.58 7.20
#